data_AF-A0A9E0LY71-F1
#
_entry.id   AF-A0A9E0LY71-F1
#
_cell.length_a   1.000
_cell.length_b   1.000
_cell.length_c   1.000
_cell.angle_alpha   90.00
_cell.angle_beta   90.00
_cell.angle_gamma   90.00
#
_symmetry.space_group_name_H-M   'P 1'
#
loop_
_entity.id
_entity.type
_entity.pdbx_description
1 polymer ?
#
loop_
_entity_poly.entity_id
_entity_poly.type
_entity_poly.pdbx_seq_one_letter_code
_entity_poly.pdbx_strand_id
1 'polypeptide(L)'
;MTEPAPTTRATGTTGSTEAGTIDPRRMNILGVVLFLFIPVVLFLFVAHPAPVAGSVGAGLLLMAGHRFLARPYMLAARPHKCIWCNGVFAVRSGAENAPRRAVELAQGGPVPPLELLACAAHVEPTRRFFAFVDRLRQPLRVGIGLPLGLLLGALVAFSAGVGDWTEPATALFRLSVGLTVNLAALGPWLGAPREQSRPAFPVHNFYLLGIRAILWIFRLVGIWWIAAGGLYWLKAAGLLQ
;
A
#
# COMPACT_ATOMS: atom_id res chain seq x y z
N MET A 1 -27.77 -26.77 63.24
CA MET A 1 -27.99 -26.74 61.78
C MET A 1 -26.86 -25.91 61.21
N THR A 2 -25.84 -26.59 60.70
CA THR A 2 -24.56 -26.00 60.31
C THR A 2 -24.42 -26.21 58.81
N GLU A 3 -24.45 -25.12 58.07
CA GLU A 3 -24.42 -25.10 56.60
C GLU A 3 -23.00 -25.43 56.09
N PRO A 4 -22.80 -26.40 55.19
CA PRO A 4 -21.48 -26.69 54.64
C PRO A 4 -21.11 -25.71 53.52
N ALA A 5 -19.86 -25.27 53.53
CA ALA A 5 -19.28 -24.31 52.59
C ALA A 5 -19.20 -24.86 51.14
N PRO A 6 -19.35 -24.01 50.11
CA PRO A 6 -19.25 -24.41 48.72
C PRO A 6 -17.79 -24.66 48.30
N THR A 7 -17.53 -25.87 47.81
CA THR A 7 -16.24 -26.26 47.23
C THR A 7 -16.13 -25.78 45.79
N THR A 8 -15.46 -24.66 45.54
CA THR A 8 -15.13 -24.18 44.20
C THR A 8 -14.01 -25.02 43.60
N ARG A 9 -14.38 -25.93 42.70
CA ARG A 9 -13.45 -26.75 41.91
C ARG A 9 -12.80 -25.85 40.84
N ALA A 10 -11.56 -25.47 41.06
CA ALA A 10 -10.73 -24.78 40.06
C ALA A 10 -10.38 -25.75 38.93
N THR A 11 -11.17 -25.73 37.85
CA THR A 11 -10.83 -26.44 36.60
C THR A 11 -9.95 -25.51 35.76
N GLY A 12 -8.69 -25.38 36.16
CA GLY A 12 -7.66 -24.67 35.42
C GLY A 12 -7.17 -25.51 34.24
N THR A 13 -7.99 -25.65 33.21
CA THR A 13 -7.54 -26.15 31.90
C THR A 13 -6.98 -24.96 31.12
N THR A 14 -5.77 -24.50 31.48
CA THR A 14 -4.96 -23.69 30.57
C THR A 14 -4.40 -24.63 29.51
N GLY A 15 -5.26 -24.99 28.56
CA GLY A 15 -4.82 -25.41 27.24
C GLY A 15 -4.00 -24.25 26.68
N SER A 16 -2.68 -24.36 26.77
CA SER A 16 -1.75 -23.60 25.96
C SER A 16 -2.06 -23.95 24.51
N THR A 17 -2.99 -23.22 23.91
CA THR A 17 -3.17 -23.20 22.47
C THR A 17 -1.78 -22.95 21.91
N GLU A 18 -1.23 -23.94 21.23
CA GLU A 18 -0.01 -23.82 20.44
C GLU A 18 -0.21 -22.60 19.52
N ALA A 19 0.26 -21.44 19.99
CA ALA A 19 0.28 -20.22 19.22
C ALA A 19 1.28 -20.50 18.11
N GLY A 20 0.78 -21.04 16.99
CA GLY A 20 1.58 -21.48 15.87
C GLY A 20 2.64 -20.44 15.59
N THR A 21 3.90 -20.82 15.82
CA THR A 21 5.03 -19.90 15.73
C THR A 21 5.04 -19.32 14.33
N ILE A 22 4.78 -18.02 14.24
CA ILE A 22 4.65 -17.33 12.98
C ILE A 22 6.03 -17.26 12.33
N ASP A 23 6.20 -17.97 11.21
CA ASP A 23 7.45 -17.92 10.45
C ASP A 23 7.63 -16.54 9.80
N PRO A 24 8.60 -15.74 10.28
CA PRO A 24 8.86 -14.40 9.75
C PRO A 24 9.25 -14.40 8.28
N ARG A 25 9.98 -15.44 7.83
CA ARG A 25 10.44 -15.55 6.44
C ARG A 25 9.25 -15.77 5.53
N ARG A 26 8.38 -16.73 5.87
CA ARG A 26 7.14 -16.98 5.12
C ARG A 26 6.27 -15.73 4.99
N MET A 27 6.08 -14.98 6.08
CA MET A 27 5.31 -13.73 6.01
C MET A 27 5.93 -12.70 5.07
N ASN A 28 7.25 -12.55 5.09
CA ASN A 28 7.95 -11.58 4.23
C ASN A 28 7.91 -12.00 2.77
N ILE A 29 8.17 -13.27 2.48
CA ILE A 29 8.08 -13.83 1.13
C ILE A 29 6.67 -13.63 0.57
N LEU A 30 5.63 -13.95 1.35
CA LEU A 30 4.25 -13.74 0.92
C LEU A 30 3.95 -12.26 0.67
N GLY A 31 4.44 -11.36 1.53
CA GLY A 31 4.36 -9.92 1.31
C GLY A 31 5.00 -9.47 0.00
N VAL A 32 6.19 -9.97 -0.33
CA VAL A 32 6.86 -9.69 -1.62
C VAL A 32 6.06 -10.24 -2.80
N VAL A 33 5.63 -11.50 -2.73
CA VAL A 33 4.83 -12.14 -3.81
C VAL A 33 3.56 -11.34 -4.08
N LEU A 34 2.84 -10.93 -3.03
CA LEU A 34 1.65 -10.11 -3.16
C LEU A 34 1.99 -8.72 -3.71
N PHE A 35 3.13 -8.14 -3.33
CA PHE A 35 3.56 -6.85 -3.88
C PHE A 35 3.83 -6.92 -5.38
N LEU A 36 4.36 -8.05 -5.90
CA LEU A 36 4.67 -8.22 -7.32
C LEU A 36 3.46 -8.10 -8.25
N PHE A 37 2.24 -8.22 -7.74
CA PHE A 37 1.04 -7.93 -8.54
C PHE A 37 1.02 -6.50 -9.05
N ILE A 38 1.50 -5.53 -8.24
CA ILE A 38 1.51 -4.11 -8.60
C ILE A 38 2.39 -3.85 -9.82
N PRO A 39 3.70 -4.18 -9.85
CA PRO A 39 4.53 -3.96 -11.03
C PRO A 39 4.06 -4.76 -12.25
N VAL A 40 3.48 -5.97 -12.08
CA VAL A 40 2.92 -6.74 -13.20
C VAL A 40 1.74 -6.01 -13.83
N VAL A 41 0.79 -5.50 -13.03
CA VAL A 41 -0.33 -4.70 -13.53
C VAL A 41 0.15 -3.44 -14.23
N LEU A 42 1.13 -2.74 -13.64
CA LEU A 42 1.71 -1.55 -14.25
C LEU A 42 2.36 -1.88 -15.59
N PHE A 43 3.11 -2.99 -15.69
CA PHE A 43 3.68 -3.46 -16.95
C PHE A 43 2.60 -3.72 -18.01
N LEU A 44 1.51 -4.42 -17.65
CA LEU A 44 0.42 -4.72 -18.58
C LEU A 44 -0.26 -3.46 -19.12
N PHE A 45 -0.41 -2.40 -18.32
CA PHE A 45 -1.04 -1.15 -18.77
C PHE A 45 -0.08 -0.21 -19.48
N VAL A 46 1.19 -0.17 -19.07
CA VAL A 46 2.17 0.81 -19.55
C VAL A 46 2.96 0.29 -20.76
N ALA A 47 3.18 -1.01 -20.87
CA ALA A 47 3.80 -1.65 -22.03
C ALA A 47 2.76 -2.24 -22.99
N HIS A 48 1.50 -2.39 -22.54
CA HIS A 48 0.35 -2.85 -23.31
C HIS A 48 0.70 -3.99 -24.30
N PRO A 49 1.25 -5.13 -23.82
CA PRO A 49 1.69 -6.21 -24.69
C PRO A 49 0.51 -6.77 -25.50
N ALA A 50 0.80 -7.24 -26.71
CA ALA A 50 -0.23 -7.76 -27.59
C ALA A 50 -0.74 -9.14 -27.10
N PRO A 51 -2.06 -9.41 -27.20
CA PRO A 51 -3.12 -8.49 -27.60
C PRO A 51 -3.49 -7.50 -26.48
N VAL A 52 -3.69 -6.22 -26.81
CA VAL A 52 -3.96 -5.15 -25.83
C VAL A 52 -5.21 -5.44 -24.98
N ALA A 53 -6.27 -5.96 -25.60
CA ALA A 53 -7.49 -6.36 -24.88
C ALA A 53 -7.20 -7.42 -23.79
N GLY A 54 -6.32 -8.39 -24.09
CA GLY A 54 -5.89 -9.41 -23.14
C GLY A 54 -5.10 -8.80 -21.98
N SER A 55 -4.21 -7.84 -22.28
CA SER A 55 -3.45 -7.11 -21.26
C SER A 55 -4.33 -6.28 -20.33
N VAL A 56 -5.34 -5.59 -20.88
CA VAL A 56 -6.33 -4.84 -20.08
C VAL A 56 -7.13 -5.79 -19.18
N GLY A 57 -7.69 -6.86 -19.75
CA GLY A 57 -8.47 -7.85 -19.01
C GLY A 57 -7.67 -8.51 -17.89
N ALA A 58 -6.44 -8.96 -18.18
CA ALA A 58 -5.54 -9.56 -17.20
C ALA A 58 -5.16 -8.55 -16.10
N GLY A 59 -4.85 -7.31 -16.46
CA GLY A 59 -4.51 -6.26 -15.48
C GLY A 59 -5.67 -5.98 -14.53
N LEU A 60 -6.90 -5.85 -15.03
CA LEU A 60 -8.10 -5.65 -14.21
C LEU A 60 -8.37 -6.84 -13.28
N LEU A 61 -8.24 -8.07 -13.79
CA LEU A 61 -8.41 -9.28 -12.99
C LEU A 61 -7.36 -9.36 -11.86
N LEU A 62 -6.10 -9.05 -12.17
CA LEU A 62 -5.01 -9.02 -11.18
C LEU A 62 -5.25 -7.93 -10.13
N MET A 63 -5.71 -6.74 -10.51
CA MET A 63 -6.06 -5.68 -9.55
C MET A 63 -7.17 -6.12 -8.58
N ALA A 64 -8.23 -6.75 -9.10
CA ALA A 64 -9.31 -7.27 -8.29
C ALA A 64 -8.80 -8.39 -7.35
N GLY A 65 -8.15 -9.40 -7.92
CA GLY A 65 -7.60 -10.55 -7.18
C GLY A 65 -6.61 -10.14 -6.10
N HIS A 66 -5.71 -9.19 -6.39
CA HIS A 66 -4.76 -8.65 -5.43
C HIS A 66 -5.47 -8.08 -4.20
N ARG A 67 -6.57 -7.33 -4.37
CA ARG A 67 -7.32 -6.77 -3.24
C ARG A 67 -7.91 -7.87 -2.35
N PHE A 68 -8.39 -8.97 -2.94
CA PHE A 68 -8.94 -10.11 -2.20
C PHE A 68 -7.88 -10.88 -1.41
N LEU A 69 -6.64 -10.96 -1.92
CA LEU A 69 -5.54 -11.67 -1.26
C LEU A 69 -4.75 -10.80 -0.27
N ALA A 70 -4.50 -9.54 -0.61
CA ALA A 70 -3.66 -8.65 0.18
C ALA A 70 -4.35 -8.17 1.48
N ARG A 71 -5.67 -8.00 1.47
CA ARG A 71 -6.43 -7.60 2.66
C ARG A 71 -6.37 -8.65 3.79
N PRO A 72 -6.70 -9.95 3.58
CA PRO A 72 -6.59 -10.95 4.63
C PRO A 72 -5.13 -11.13 5.09
N TYR A 73 -4.17 -11.10 4.17
CA TYR A 73 -2.75 -11.07 4.54
C TYR A 73 -2.42 -9.90 5.48
N MET A 74 -2.85 -8.67 5.15
CA MET A 74 -2.63 -7.49 5.99
C MET A 74 -3.23 -7.69 7.39
N LEU A 75 -4.48 -8.16 7.47
CA LEU A 75 -5.15 -8.37 8.76
C LEU A 75 -4.41 -9.39 9.63
N ALA A 76 -3.93 -10.49 9.04
CA ALA A 76 -3.13 -11.49 9.72
C ALA A 76 -1.73 -10.96 10.09
N ALA A 77 -1.11 -10.15 9.25
CA ALA A 77 0.25 -9.66 9.46
C ALA A 77 0.35 -8.48 10.44
N ARG A 78 -0.70 -7.67 10.52
CA ARG A 78 -0.79 -6.45 11.32
C ARG A 78 -0.32 -6.59 12.78
N PRO A 79 -0.79 -7.58 13.57
CA PRO A 79 -0.35 -7.72 14.97
C PRO A 79 1.12 -8.10 15.12
N HIS A 80 1.79 -8.55 14.05
CA HIS A 80 3.14 -9.10 14.11
C HIS A 80 4.19 -8.23 13.44
N LYS A 81 3.79 -7.21 12.67
CA LYS A 81 4.70 -6.41 11.85
C LYS A 81 4.64 -4.92 12.14
N CYS A 82 5.81 -4.29 12.11
CA CYS A 82 5.93 -2.85 12.03
C CYS A 82 5.55 -2.35 10.63
N ILE A 83 4.53 -1.50 10.52
CA ILE A 83 4.07 -0.97 9.24
C ILE A 83 5.13 -0.14 8.51
N TRP A 84 6.09 0.44 9.24
CA TRP A 84 7.12 1.28 8.64
C TRP A 84 8.24 0.48 7.99
N CYS A 85 8.89 -0.39 8.77
CA CYS A 85 10.07 -1.14 8.33
C CYS A 85 9.79 -2.58 7.89
N ASN A 86 8.53 -3.04 8.01
CA ASN A 86 8.08 -4.42 7.77
C ASN A 86 8.76 -5.48 8.64
N GLY A 87 9.46 -5.07 9.71
CA GLY A 87 10.10 -5.98 10.65
C GLY A 87 9.06 -6.73 11.50
N VAL A 88 9.30 -8.02 11.73
CA VAL A 88 8.46 -8.87 12.59
C VAL A 88 8.88 -8.70 14.05
N PHE A 89 7.94 -8.35 14.92
CA PHE A 89 8.21 -8.02 16.33
C PHE A 89 8.83 -9.20 17.10
N ALA A 90 8.31 -10.42 16.91
CA ALA A 90 8.77 -11.60 17.65
C ALA A 90 10.25 -11.96 17.41
N VAL A 91 10.82 -11.57 16.27
CA VAL A 91 12.23 -11.87 15.91
C VAL A 91 13.19 -10.86 16.49
N ARG A 92 12.73 -9.62 16.68
CA ARG A 92 13.56 -8.51 17.13
C ARG A 92 13.29 -8.30 18.61
N SER A 93 14.06 -8.99 19.45
CA SER A 93 14.02 -8.79 20.90
C SER A 93 14.58 -7.40 21.28
N GLY A 94 13.98 -6.77 22.29
CA GLY A 94 14.43 -5.49 22.85
C GLY A 94 13.34 -4.43 22.89
N ALA A 95 13.40 -3.53 23.88
CA ALA A 95 12.38 -2.50 24.13
C ALA A 95 12.12 -1.58 22.91
N GLU A 96 13.12 -1.37 22.06
CA GLU A 96 13.03 -0.57 20.84
C GLU A 96 12.15 -1.20 19.75
N ASN A 97 12.06 -2.54 19.77
CA ASN A 97 11.31 -3.33 18.80
C ASN A 97 9.94 -3.77 19.32
N ALA A 98 9.57 -3.39 20.55
CA ALA A 98 8.25 -3.66 21.09
C ALA A 98 7.17 -3.00 20.21
N PRO A 99 6.05 -3.70 19.94
CA PRO A 99 4.95 -3.13 19.18
C PRO A 99 4.38 -1.91 19.91
N ARG A 100 4.36 -0.76 19.23
CA ARG A 100 3.73 0.47 19.69
C ARG A 100 2.62 0.83 18.72
N ARG A 101 1.49 1.29 19.25
CA ARG A 101 0.44 1.89 18.44
C ARG A 101 0.97 3.19 17.82
N ALA A 102 1.00 3.23 16.49
CA ALA A 102 1.51 4.38 15.75
C ALA A 102 0.37 5.25 15.24
N VAL A 103 -0.39 4.65 14.32
CA VAL A 103 -1.57 5.09 13.54
C VAL A 103 -2.94 4.63 14.03
N GLU A 104 -3.94 5.46 14.30
CA GLU A 104 -5.35 5.05 14.15
C GLU A 104 -5.91 5.56 12.81
N LEU A 105 -6.33 4.63 11.94
CA LEU A 105 -6.91 5.00 10.66
C LEU A 105 -8.43 4.92 10.67
N ALA A 106 -9.10 6.07 10.55
CA ALA A 106 -10.54 6.13 10.42
C ALA A 106 -10.97 5.53 9.06
N GLN A 107 -11.85 4.53 9.09
CA GLN A 107 -12.28 3.79 7.90
C GLN A 107 -13.55 4.35 7.23
N GLY A 108 -14.22 5.32 7.88
CA GLY A 108 -15.49 5.88 7.43
C GLY A 108 -16.68 4.96 7.70
N GLY A 109 -17.87 5.54 7.85
CA GLY A 109 -19.08 4.78 8.21
C GLY A 109 -18.99 4.11 9.60
N PRO A 110 -19.75 3.04 9.84
CA PRO A 110 -19.79 2.34 11.14
C PRO A 110 -18.62 1.36 11.35
N VAL A 111 -17.57 1.40 10.52
CA VAL A 111 -16.45 0.46 10.60
C VAL A 111 -15.44 0.94 11.65
N PRO A 112 -15.01 0.09 12.59
CA PRO A 112 -14.07 0.49 13.63
C PRO A 112 -12.74 0.99 13.03
N PRO A 113 -12.06 1.92 13.72
CA PRO A 113 -10.77 2.41 13.25
C PRO A 113 -9.74 1.29 13.16
N LEU A 114 -8.90 1.35 12.12
CA LEU A 114 -7.83 0.39 11.92
C LEU A 114 -6.58 0.89 12.63
N GLU A 115 -6.25 0.26 13.74
CA GLU A 115 -5.00 0.49 14.44
C GLU A 115 -3.81 -0.08 13.69
N LEU A 116 -2.72 0.70 13.59
CA LEU A 116 -1.47 0.34 12.96
C LEU A 116 -0.34 0.32 13.99
N LEU A 117 0.50 -0.71 13.92
CA LEU A 117 1.62 -0.91 14.82
C LEU A 117 2.95 -0.53 14.15
N ALA A 118 3.86 0.05 14.92
CA ALA A 118 5.24 0.31 14.53
C ALA A 118 6.21 0.03 15.69
N CYS A 119 7.50 -0.15 15.40
CA CYS A 119 8.56 -0.12 16.41
C CYS A 119 8.67 1.29 17.01
N ALA A 120 9.26 1.43 18.20
CA ALA A 120 9.39 2.72 18.89
C ALA A 120 10.03 3.81 18.01
N ALA A 121 11.13 3.49 17.33
CA ALA A 121 11.84 4.38 16.42
C ALA A 121 11.00 4.84 15.19
N HIS A 122 9.90 4.14 14.90
CA HIS A 122 9.11 4.34 13.69
C HIS A 122 7.70 4.89 13.96
N VAL A 123 7.32 5.13 15.21
CA VAL A 123 6.01 5.71 15.56
C VAL A 123 5.86 7.10 14.94
N GLU A 124 6.79 7.99 15.26
CA GLU A 124 6.77 9.38 14.81
C GLU A 124 6.76 9.54 13.27
N PRO A 125 7.70 8.92 12.51
CA PRO A 125 7.67 9.06 11.05
C PRO A 125 6.41 8.46 10.42
N THR A 126 5.83 7.40 11.01
CA THR A 126 4.54 6.84 10.58
C THR A 126 3.40 7.85 10.78
N ARG A 127 3.36 8.52 11.93
CA ARG A 127 2.37 9.57 12.26
C ARG A 127 2.44 10.74 11.28
N ARG A 128 3.65 11.25 11.01
CA ARG A 128 3.88 12.33 10.05
C ARG A 128 3.42 11.94 8.65
N PHE A 129 3.84 10.75 8.19
CA PHE A 129 3.48 10.25 6.87
C PHE A 129 1.96 10.19 6.66
N PHE A 130 1.22 9.54 7.57
CA PHE A 130 -0.23 9.42 7.44
C PHE A 130 -0.96 10.77 7.58
N ALA A 131 -0.50 11.65 8.46
CA ALA A 131 -1.07 12.99 8.60
C ALA A 131 -0.91 13.83 7.31
N PHE A 132 0.27 13.75 6.68
CA PHE A 132 0.54 14.43 5.42
C PHE A 132 -0.32 13.88 4.28
N VAL A 133 -0.35 12.56 4.14
CA VAL A 133 -1.13 11.88 3.10
C VAL A 133 -2.64 12.09 3.29
N ASP A 134 -3.13 12.18 4.54
CA ASP A 134 -4.52 12.54 4.83
C ASP A 134 -4.83 13.98 4.37
N ARG A 135 -3.96 14.95 4.70
CA ARG A 135 -4.10 16.34 4.26
C ARG A 135 -4.15 16.46 2.73
N LEU A 136 -3.34 15.69 2.02
CA LEU A 136 -3.29 15.69 0.56
C LEU A 136 -4.16 14.60 -0.08
N ARG A 137 -5.09 14.00 0.66
CA ARG A 137 -5.83 12.82 0.18
C ARG A 137 -6.51 13.04 -1.17
N GLN A 138 -7.20 14.17 -1.36
CA GLN A 138 -7.92 14.42 -2.61
C GLN A 138 -6.95 14.67 -3.77
N PRO A 139 -5.95 15.58 -3.66
CA PRO A 139 -4.92 15.72 -4.68
C PRO A 139 -4.25 14.39 -5.05
N LEU A 140 -3.89 13.56 -4.06
CA LEU A 140 -3.23 12.28 -4.29
C LEU A 140 -4.14 11.27 -5.02
N ARG A 141 -5.43 11.24 -4.68
CA ARG A 141 -6.41 10.37 -5.35
C ARG A 141 -6.66 10.80 -6.79
N VAL A 142 -6.78 12.10 -7.04
CA VAL A 142 -6.95 12.64 -8.40
C VAL A 142 -5.69 12.40 -9.22
N GLY A 143 -4.51 12.69 -8.67
CA GLY A 143 -3.22 12.55 -9.37
C GLY A 143 -2.85 11.12 -9.76
N ILE A 144 -3.49 10.11 -9.18
CA ILE A 144 -3.34 8.69 -9.59
C ILE A 144 -4.58 8.18 -10.33
N GLY A 145 -5.77 8.43 -9.79
CA GLY A 145 -7.02 7.86 -10.29
C GLY A 145 -7.44 8.42 -11.65
N LEU A 146 -7.33 9.74 -11.86
CA LEU A 146 -7.69 10.38 -13.12
C LEU A 146 -6.80 9.89 -14.29
N PRO A 147 -5.46 9.96 -14.22
CA PRO A 147 -4.63 9.48 -15.32
C PRO A 147 -4.76 7.98 -15.56
N LEU A 148 -5.00 7.17 -14.52
CA LEU A 148 -5.28 5.74 -14.68
C LEU A 148 -6.58 5.51 -15.49
N GLY A 149 -7.64 6.26 -15.18
CA GLY A 149 -8.89 6.18 -15.94
C GLY A 149 -8.73 6.58 -17.40
N LEU A 150 -7.97 7.64 -17.67
CA LEU A 150 -7.64 8.07 -19.04
C LEU A 150 -6.83 7.01 -19.80
N LEU A 151 -5.81 6.42 -19.17
CA LEU A 151 -5.02 5.34 -19.76
C LEU A 151 -5.89 4.13 -20.09
N LEU A 152 -6.72 3.67 -19.16
CA LEU A 152 -7.64 2.56 -19.40
C LEU A 152 -8.62 2.87 -20.54
N GLY A 153 -9.16 4.09 -20.59
CA GLY A 153 -10.02 4.54 -21.68
C GLY A 153 -9.31 4.50 -23.04
N ALA A 154 -8.06 4.97 -23.11
CA ALA A 154 -7.25 4.92 -24.32
C ALA A 154 -6.97 3.47 -24.77
N LEU A 155 -6.64 2.57 -23.85
CA LEU A 155 -6.39 1.15 -24.16
C LEU A 155 -7.66 0.43 -24.65
N VAL A 156 -8.82 0.76 -24.08
CA VAL A 156 -10.12 0.23 -24.53
C VAL A 156 -10.47 0.78 -25.92
N ALA A 157 -10.31 2.08 -26.15
CA ALA A 157 -10.57 2.71 -27.45
C ALA A 157 -9.66 2.11 -28.55
N PHE A 158 -8.38 1.90 -28.23
CA PHE A 158 -7.42 1.23 -29.12
C PHE A 158 -7.86 -0.20 -29.43
N SER A 159 -8.23 -0.97 -28.40
CA SER A 159 -8.69 -2.36 -28.56
C SER A 159 -9.97 -2.48 -29.38
N ALA A 160 -10.82 -1.45 -29.35
CA ALA A 160 -12.05 -1.36 -30.14
C ALA A 160 -11.84 -0.78 -31.55
N GLY A 161 -10.62 -0.37 -31.92
CA GLY A 161 -10.32 0.24 -33.22
C GLY A 161 -10.86 1.67 -33.39
N VAL A 162 -11.20 2.36 -32.29
CA VAL A 162 -11.78 3.72 -32.33
C VAL A 162 -10.71 4.79 -32.52
N GLY A 163 -9.50 4.56 -32.02
CA GLY A 163 -8.36 5.47 -32.18
C GLY A 163 -7.19 5.11 -31.27
N ASP A 164 -5.99 5.58 -31.63
CA ASP A 164 -4.77 5.35 -30.85
C ASP A 164 -4.35 6.61 -30.09
N TRP A 165 -4.65 6.60 -28.79
CA TRP A 165 -4.24 7.62 -27.83
C TRP A 165 -3.35 7.02 -26.73
N THR A 166 -2.83 5.80 -26.95
CA THR A 166 -2.17 4.99 -25.92
C THR A 166 -0.85 5.63 -25.47
N GLU A 167 -0.07 6.16 -26.41
CA GLU A 167 1.20 6.83 -26.13
C GLU A 167 1.03 8.12 -25.29
N PRO A 168 0.23 9.13 -25.71
CA PRO A 168 0.03 10.34 -24.92
C PRO A 168 -0.62 10.04 -23.55
N ALA A 169 -1.57 9.09 -23.50
CA ALA A 169 -2.18 8.69 -22.24
C ALA A 169 -1.17 8.02 -21.29
N THR A 170 -0.26 7.18 -21.82
CA THR A 170 0.80 6.53 -21.05
C THR A 170 1.82 7.55 -20.54
N ALA A 171 2.20 8.53 -21.37
CA ALA A 171 3.12 9.59 -20.97
C ALA A 171 2.53 10.48 -19.88
N LEU A 172 1.25 10.89 -20.02
CA LEU A 172 0.52 11.61 -18.97
C LEU A 172 0.44 10.79 -17.68
N PHE A 173 0.08 9.50 -17.79
CA PHE A 173 0.01 8.60 -16.64
C PHE A 173 1.33 8.51 -15.89
N ARG A 174 2.44 8.26 -16.59
CA ARG A 174 3.78 8.20 -16.01
C ARG A 174 4.11 9.51 -15.29
N LEU A 175 3.95 10.65 -15.98
CA LEU A 175 4.27 11.97 -15.41
C LEU A 175 3.44 12.28 -14.16
N SER A 176 2.11 12.19 -14.25
CA SER A 176 1.20 12.51 -13.16
C SER A 176 1.39 11.59 -11.95
N VAL A 177 1.48 10.27 -12.17
CA VAL A 177 1.71 9.32 -11.08
C VAL A 177 3.10 9.54 -10.47
N GLY A 178 4.13 9.72 -11.30
CA GLY A 178 5.50 9.97 -10.86
C GLY A 178 5.63 11.19 -9.95
N LEU A 179 5.00 12.31 -10.32
CA LEU A 179 4.91 13.51 -9.49
C LEU A 179 4.16 13.24 -8.18
N THR A 180 3.01 12.58 -8.28
CA THR A 180 2.11 12.33 -7.13
C THR A 180 2.76 11.43 -6.09
N VAL A 181 3.43 10.35 -6.49
CA VAL A 181 4.09 9.43 -5.55
C VAL A 181 5.36 10.02 -4.94
N ASN A 182 6.10 10.85 -5.67
CA ASN A 182 7.24 11.59 -5.12
C ASN A 182 6.78 12.63 -4.09
N LEU A 183 5.70 13.35 -4.37
CA LEU A 183 5.09 14.26 -3.40
C LEU A 183 4.65 13.50 -2.14
N ALA A 184 3.95 12.37 -2.30
CA ALA A 184 3.54 11.54 -1.16
C ALA A 184 4.74 11.05 -0.34
N ALA A 185 5.86 10.74 -0.99
CA ALA A 185 7.08 10.30 -0.33
C ALA A 185 7.69 11.37 0.58
N LEU A 186 7.40 12.66 0.40
CA LEU A 186 7.85 13.73 1.30
C LEU A 186 7.15 13.75 2.66
N GLY A 187 6.05 13.00 2.81
CA GLY A 187 5.20 13.01 4.01
C GLY A 187 5.91 12.75 5.35
N PRO A 188 6.92 11.87 5.45
CA PRO A 188 7.65 11.67 6.71
C PRO A 188 8.37 12.93 7.23
N TRP A 189 8.75 13.83 6.32
CA TRP A 189 9.49 15.06 6.63
C TRP A 189 8.55 16.27 6.79
N LEU A 190 7.49 16.34 5.99
CA LEU A 190 6.60 17.51 5.93
C LEU A 190 5.31 17.38 6.74
N GLY A 191 4.96 16.16 7.18
CA GLY A 191 3.78 15.93 7.98
C GLY A 191 3.96 16.38 9.43
N ALA A 192 2.95 17.08 9.97
CA ALA A 192 2.83 17.25 11.41
C ALA A 192 2.27 15.95 12.01
N PRO A 193 2.91 15.35 13.03
CA PRO A 193 2.48 14.06 13.57
C PRO A 193 1.06 14.11 14.11
N ARG A 194 0.26 13.07 13.80
CA ARG A 194 -1.09 12.88 14.34
C ARG A 194 -1.29 11.43 14.72
N GLU A 195 -2.02 11.21 15.82
CA GLU A 195 -2.36 9.86 16.27
C GLU A 195 -3.49 9.25 15.45
N GLN A 196 -4.34 10.08 14.85
CA GLN A 196 -5.45 9.69 14.00
C GLN A 196 -5.30 10.30 12.60
N SER A 197 -5.65 9.52 11.58
CA SER A 197 -5.65 9.97 10.18
C SER A 197 -6.66 9.18 9.36
N ARG A 198 -6.99 9.66 8.16
CA ARG A 198 -7.77 8.89 7.20
C ARG A 198 -6.88 8.35 6.08
N PRO A 199 -7.10 7.12 5.61
CA PRO A 199 -6.28 6.55 4.54
C PRO A 199 -6.57 7.24 3.20
N ALA A 200 -5.53 7.78 2.54
CA ALA A 200 -5.65 8.19 1.14
C ALA A 200 -5.55 7.02 0.17
N PHE A 201 -4.74 6.01 0.53
CA PHE A 201 -4.45 4.82 -0.26
C PHE A 201 -4.90 3.54 0.45
N PRO A 202 -5.01 2.41 -0.27
CA PRO A 202 -5.29 1.12 0.35
C PRO A 202 -4.16 0.72 1.32
N VAL A 203 -4.46 0.66 2.61
CA VAL A 203 -3.48 0.45 3.69
C VAL A 203 -2.74 -0.90 3.57
N HIS A 204 -3.40 -1.91 2.99
CA HIS A 204 -2.81 -3.24 2.81
C HIS A 204 -1.51 -3.23 2.02
N ASN A 205 -1.35 -2.30 1.08
CA ASN A 205 -0.11 -2.17 0.31
C ASN A 205 1.10 -1.90 1.23
N PHE A 206 0.91 -1.11 2.29
CA PHE A 206 1.99 -0.78 3.23
C PHE A 206 2.46 -1.98 4.06
N TYR A 207 1.62 -3.01 4.25
CA TYR A 207 2.00 -4.22 4.97
C TYR A 207 2.73 -5.27 4.12
N LEU A 208 2.78 -5.07 2.80
CA LEU A 208 3.49 -5.98 1.91
C LEU A 208 5.01 -5.84 2.08
N LEU A 209 5.51 -4.59 1.99
CA LEU A 209 6.95 -4.27 2.06
C LEU A 209 7.34 -3.27 3.16
N GLY A 210 6.37 -2.65 3.83
CA GLY A 210 6.61 -1.53 4.75
C GLY A 210 6.64 -0.17 4.03
N ILE A 211 6.21 0.88 4.73
CA ILE A 211 6.21 2.26 4.21
C ILE A 211 7.60 2.65 3.70
N ARG A 212 8.66 2.39 4.46
CA ARG A 212 10.04 2.79 4.11
C ARG A 212 10.46 2.24 2.74
N ALA A 213 10.25 0.96 2.48
CA ALA A 213 10.63 0.34 1.23
C ALA A 213 9.78 0.87 0.06
N ILE A 214 8.48 1.03 0.27
CA ILE A 214 7.55 1.55 -0.74
C ILE A 214 7.90 2.98 -1.12
N LEU A 215 8.23 3.84 -0.15
CA LEU A 215 8.64 5.22 -0.44
C LEU A 215 9.93 5.29 -1.26
N TRP A 216 10.89 4.40 -1.00
CA TRP A 216 12.10 4.31 -1.83
C TRP A 216 11.78 3.88 -3.27
N ILE A 217 10.96 2.83 -3.44
CA ILE A 217 10.53 2.38 -4.76
C ILE A 217 9.79 3.49 -5.49
N PHE A 218 8.86 4.18 -4.83
CA PHE A 218 8.09 5.29 -5.38
C PHE A 218 8.98 6.46 -5.82
N ARG A 219 10.04 6.79 -5.06
CA ARG A 219 10.98 7.83 -5.47
C ARG A 219 11.74 7.44 -6.72
N LEU A 220 12.35 6.25 -6.74
CA LEU A 220 13.16 5.80 -7.87
C LEU A 220 12.32 5.66 -9.15
N VAL A 221 11.22 4.89 -9.07
CA VAL A 221 10.32 4.68 -10.21
C VAL A 221 9.64 5.99 -10.61
N GLY A 222 9.23 6.81 -9.63
CA GLY A 222 8.58 8.08 -9.89
C GLY A 222 9.49 9.09 -10.58
N ILE A 223 10.77 9.19 -10.19
CA ILE A 223 11.75 10.06 -10.88
C ILE A 223 11.93 9.59 -12.33
N TRP A 224 12.09 8.29 -12.55
CA TRP A 224 12.17 7.72 -13.89
C TRP A 224 10.92 8.05 -14.72
N TRP A 225 9.73 7.92 -14.15
CA TRP A 225 8.47 8.23 -14.83
C TRP A 225 8.26 9.72 -15.09
N ILE A 226 8.70 10.59 -14.18
CA ILE A 226 8.72 12.04 -14.42
C ILE A 226 9.60 12.36 -15.62
N ALA A 227 10.81 11.78 -15.69
CA ALA A 227 11.72 11.98 -16.81
C ALA A 227 11.13 11.44 -18.13
N ALA A 228 10.63 10.20 -18.13
CA ALA A 228 10.08 9.56 -19.33
C ALA A 228 8.82 10.29 -19.85
N GLY A 229 7.88 10.62 -18.97
CA GLY A 229 6.66 11.36 -19.34
C GLY A 229 6.96 12.81 -19.70
N GLY A 230 7.84 13.47 -18.96
CA GLY A 230 8.27 14.84 -19.25
C GLY A 230 8.97 14.95 -20.60
N LEU A 231 9.88 14.02 -20.92
CA LEU A 231 10.57 13.98 -22.21
C LEU A 231 9.60 13.85 -23.38
N TYR A 232 8.57 13.00 -23.26
CA TYR A 232 7.52 12.89 -24.27
C TYR A 232 6.84 14.24 -24.51
N TRP A 233 6.39 14.91 -23.45
CA TRP A 233 5.66 16.19 -23.60
C TRP A 233 6.56 17.33 -24.09
N LEU A 234 7.83 17.36 -23.70
CA LEU A 234 8.79 18.33 -24.21
C LEU A 234 9.04 18.15 -25.72
N LYS A 235 9.15 16.90 -26.19
CA LYS A 235 9.24 16.60 -27.63
C LYS A 235 7.95 16.95 -28.38
N ALA A 236 6.80 16.57 -27.82
CA ALA A 236 5.49 16.91 -28.40
C ALA A 236 5.25 18.42 -28.51
N ALA A 237 5.85 19.22 -27.61
CA ALA A 237 5.81 20.67 -27.65
C ALA A 237 6.89 21.31 -28.56
N GLY A 238 7.76 20.53 -29.20
CA GLY A 238 8.86 21.03 -30.04
C GLY A 238 10.01 21.67 -29.26
N LEU A 239 10.09 21.44 -27.94
CA LEU A 239 11.14 22.00 -27.08
C LEU A 239 12.41 21.13 -27.05
N LEU A 240 12.32 19.87 -27.47
CA LEU A 240 13.44 18.94 -27.62
C LEU A 240 13.33 18.22 -28.97
N GLN A 241 14.46 18.08 -29.65
CA GLN A 241 14.61 17.31 -30.89
C GLN A 241 15.01 15.86 -30.56
#